data_AF-A0A5C0SD54-F1
#
_entry.id   AF-A0A5C0SD54-F1
#
_cell.length_a   1.000
_cell.length_b   1.000
_cell.length_c   1.000
_cell.angle_alpha   90.00
_cell.angle_beta   90.00
_cell.angle_gamma   90.00
#
_symmetry.space_group_name_H-M   'P 1'
#
loop_
_entity.id
_entity.type
_entity.pdbx_description
1 polymer ?
#
loop_
_entity_poly.entity_id
_entity_poly.type
_entity_poly.pdbx_seq_one_letter_code
_entity_poly.pdbx_strand_id
1 'polypeptide(L)' 'MVKIKTMQDLISNSKYLPQSVVEDINRRITDWLASGGNIDDDYIQQQFRYAEKFVNQELKRR' A
#
# COMPACT_ATOMS: atom_id res chain seq x y z
N MET A 1 7.07 -14.12 -2.99
CA MET A 1 6.24 -12.92 -3.27
C MET A 1 6.15 -12.14 -1.99
N VAL A 2 6.47 -10.85 -2.04
CA VAL A 2 6.32 -9.92 -0.91
C VAL A 2 4.84 -9.82 -0.57
N LYS A 3 4.49 -9.73 0.72
CA LYS A 3 3.13 -9.44 1.18
C LYS A 3 3.14 -8.12 1.94
N ILE A 4 2.16 -7.27 1.68
CA ILE A 4 1.99 -6.01 2.40
C ILE A 4 0.69 -6.15 3.21
N LYS A 5 0.79 -6.06 4.53
CA LYS A 5 -0.37 -6.16 5.44
C LYS A 5 -0.48 -5.00 6.40
N THR A 6 0.60 -4.25 6.55
CA THR A 6 0.70 -3.13 7.48
C THR A 6 1.28 -1.91 6.78
N MET A 7 1.08 -0.74 7.38
CA MET A 7 1.75 0.49 6.96
C MET A 7 3.27 0.36 6.99
N GLN A 8 3.81 -0.39 7.95
CA GLN A 8 5.25 -0.63 8.05
C GLN A 8 5.78 -1.44 6.86
N ASP A 9 5.02 -2.44 6.40
CA ASP A 9 5.36 -3.22 5.20
C ASP A 9 5.36 -2.31 3.96
N LEU A 10 4.36 -1.42 3.84
CA LEU A 10 4.25 -0.47 2.74
C LEU A 10 5.47 0.46 2.70
N ILE A 11 5.86 1.03 3.84
CA ILE A 11 7.02 1.93 3.96
C ILE A 11 8.30 1.18 3.61
N SER A 12 8.48 -0.04 4.13
CA SER A 12 9.69 -0.86 3.90
C SER A 12 9.88 -1.26 2.43
N ASN A 13 8.78 -1.31 1.66
CA ASN A 13 8.78 -1.67 0.25
C ASN A 13 8.54 -0.47 -0.70
N SER A 14 8.44 0.75 -0.16
CA SER A 14 8.17 1.98 -0.93
C SER A 14 9.19 2.25 -2.05
N LYS A 15 10.44 1.80 -1.90
CA LYS A 15 11.50 1.89 -2.92
C LYS A 15 11.20 1.13 -4.22
N TYR A 16 10.24 0.21 -4.20
CA TYR A 16 9.79 -0.53 -5.38
C TYR A 16 8.46 0.01 -5.94
N LEU A 17 7.95 1.11 -5.37
CA LEU A 17 6.73 1.76 -5.79
C LEU A 17 7.07 3.10 -6.45
N PRO A 18 6.37 3.47 -7.53
CA PRO A 18 6.41 4.85 -8.02
C PRO A 18 5.93 5.81 -6.93
N GLN A 19 6.53 7.00 -6.83
CA GLN A 19 6.16 8.01 -5.85
C GLN A 19 4.66 8.33 -5.88
N SER A 20 4.08 8.46 -7.08
CA SER A 20 2.64 8.72 -7.26
C SER A 20 1.75 7.62 -6.68
N VAL A 21 2.20 6.36 -6.70
CA VAL A 21 1.47 5.24 -6.11
C VAL A 21 1.50 5.31 -4.58
N VAL A 22 2.65 5.65 -4.01
CA VAL A 22 2.78 5.80 -2.55
C VAL A 22 1.91 6.96 -2.06
N GLU A 23 1.92 8.09 -2.76
CA GLU A 23 1.13 9.27 -2.42
C GLU A 23 -0.38 8.99 -2.50
N ASP A 24 -0.86 8.31 -3.55
CA ASP A 24 -2.28 7.98 -3.68
C ASP A 24 -2.75 7.03 -2.58
N ILE A 25 -1.96 5.99 -2.27
CA ILE A 25 -2.27 5.06 -1.18
C ILE A 25 -2.31 5.80 0.16
N ASN A 26 -1.31 6.63 0.44
CA ASN A 26 -1.26 7.37 1.69
C ASN A 26 -2.48 8.29 1.83
N ARG A 27 -2.82 9.04 0.78
CA ARG A 27 -4.00 9.91 0.76
C ARG A 27 -5.28 9.13 1.00
N ARG A 28 -5.50 8.00 0.33
CA ARG A 28 -6.68 7.14 0.51
C ARG A 28 -6.82 6.62 1.93
N ILE A 29 -5.71 6.19 2.53
CA ILE A 29 -5.70 5.71 3.92
C ILE A 29 -6.01 6.87 4.87
N THR A 30 -5.39 8.03 4.68
CA THR A 30 -5.67 9.23 5.48
C THR A 30 -7.13 9.67 5.37
N ASP A 31 -7.66 9.77 4.15
CA ASP A 31 -9.05 10.17 3.89
C ASP A 31 -10.03 9.19 4.55
N TRP A 32 -9.75 7.88 4.48
CA TRP A 32 -10.58 6.85 5.10
C TRP A 32 -10.58 6.94 6.63
N LEU A 33 -9.40 7.05 7.25
CA LEU A 33 -9.29 7.19 8.70
C LEU A 33 -9.93 8.50 9.18
N ALA A 34 -9.79 9.60 8.43
CA ALA A 34 -10.41 10.89 8.75
C ALA A 34 -11.95 10.83 8.69
N SER A 35 -12.51 9.94 7.87
CA SER A 35 -13.96 9.69 7.80
C SER A 35 -14.50 8.78 8.93
N GLY A 36 -13.63 8.32 9.83
CA GLY A 36 -13.97 7.41 10.93
C GLY A 36 -13.77 5.92 10.59
N GLY A 37 -13.14 5.60 9.46
CA GLY A 37 -12.75 4.24 9.11
C GLY A 37 -11.61 3.70 9.98
N ASN A 38 -11.40 2.38 9.95
CA ASN A 38 -10.37 1.68 10.70
C ASN A 38 -9.23 1.20 9.77
N ILE A 39 -8.01 1.06 10.31
CA ILE A 39 -6.86 0.51 9.61
C ILE A 39 -7.05 -0.96 9.23
N ASP A 40 -7.88 -1.69 9.98
CA ASP A 40 -8.18 -3.10 9.74
C ASP A 40 -9.30 -3.31 8.72
N ASP A 41 -9.90 -2.23 8.20
CA ASP A 41 -10.99 -2.34 7.24
C ASP A 41 -10.52 -2.97 5.92
N ASP A 42 -11.42 -3.72 5.29
CA ASP A 42 -11.18 -4.35 3.99
C ASP A 42 -10.74 -3.34 2.92
N TYR A 43 -11.15 -2.08 3.03
CA TYR A 43 -10.72 -1.00 2.15
C TYR A 43 -9.21 -0.76 2.23
N ILE A 44 -8.64 -0.73 3.44
CA ILE A 44 -7.20 -0.55 3.66
C ILE A 44 -6.43 -1.77 3.16
N GLN A 45 -6.95 -2.97 3.43
CA GLN A 45 -6.36 -4.21 2.92
C GLN A 45 -6.33 -4.25 1.38
N GLN A 46 -7.29 -3.62 0.70
CA GLN A 46 -7.24 -3.46 -0.76
C GLN A 46 -6.10 -2.55 -1.21
N GLN A 47 -5.80 -1.46 -0.49
CA GLN A 47 -4.67 -0.58 -0.80
C GLN A 47 -3.33 -1.31 -0.67
N PHE A 48 -3.19 -2.15 0.37
CA PHE A 48 -1.99 -2.97 0.55
C PHE A 48 -1.83 -4.02 -0.54
N ARG A 49 -2.91 -4.70 -0.95
CA ARG A 49 -2.88 -5.64 -2.09
C ARG A 49 -2.49 -4.97 -3.40
N TYR A 50 -2.93 -3.74 -3.61
CA TYR A 50 -2.53 -2.95 -4.77
C TYR A 50 -1.02 -2.68 -4.76
N ALA A 51 -0.46 -2.19 -3.65
CA ALA A 51 0.99 -2.02 -3.51
C ALA A 51 1.75 -3.34 -3.69
N GLU A 52 1.26 -4.43 -3.09
CA GLU A 52 1.86 -5.76 -3.19
C GLU A 52 2.01 -6.21 -4.64
N LYS A 53 1.01 -5.94 -5.49
CA LYS A 53 1.07 -6.27 -6.92
C LYS A 53 2.19 -5.50 -7.62
N PHE A 54 2.35 -4.21 -7.35
CA PHE A 54 3.44 -3.40 -7.93
C PHE A 54 4.81 -3.91 -7.50
N VAL A 55 5.02 -4.09 -6.20
CA VAL A 55 6.30 -4.57 -5.66
C VAL A 55 6.68 -5.92 -6.27
N ASN A 56 5.74 -6.86 -6.34
CA ASN A 56 6.00 -8.17 -6.94
C ASN A 56 6.22 -8.11 -8.45
N GLN A 57 5.61 -7.15 -9.17
CA GLN A 57 5.90 -6.94 -10.58
C GLN A 57 7.29 -6.37 -10.80
N GLU A 58 7.71 -5.38 -10.01
CA GLU A 58 9.05 -4.81 -10.08
C GLU A 58 10.14 -5.80 -9.70
N LEU A 59 9.92 -6.64 -8.69
CA LEU A 59 10.86 -7.69 -8.31
C LEU A 59 11.01 -8.78 -9.37
N LYS A 60 9.97 -9.05 -10.17
CA LYS A 60 10.04 -10.01 -11.29
C LYS A 60 10.79 -9.48 -12.51
N ARG A 61 10.93 -8.16 -12.63
CA ARG A 61 11.63 -7.50 -13.74
C ARG A 61 13.14 -7.41 -13.52
N ARG A 62 13.61 -7.67 -12.30
CA ARG A 62 15.01 -7.73 -11.91
C ARG A 62 15.51 -9.17 -11.95
#